data_AF-A0A7W7MBZ3-F1
#
_entry.id   AF-A0A7W7MBZ3-F1
#
_cell.length_a   1.000
_cell.length_b   1.000
_cell.length_c   1.000
_cell.angle_alpha   90.00
_cell.angle_beta   90.00
_cell.angle_gamma   90.00
#
_symmetry.space_group_name_H-M   'P 1'
#
loop_
_entity.id
_entity.type
_entity.pdbx_description
1 polymer ?
#
loop_
_entity_poly.entity_id
_entity_poly.type
_entity_poly.pdbx_seq_one_letter_code
_entity_poly.pdbx_strand_id
1 'polypeptide(L)'
;MTDVDRERRVSTTGRAVVGVQLGLLVAYLIGSFGILIMAAVRADDLGAVLDPGLERLDDPKASMAIGPDSLWNPLVWIVGACRLIAWLIYPLGIAMLLFGLATLVPAVRSGDRRSTVGLALLSAIWLGLLLLAATSYGQALTSWLLD
;
A
#
# COMPACT_ATOMS: atom_id res chain seq x y z
N MET A 1 -6.05 19.79 -34.37
CA MET A 1 -6.00 18.87 -33.22
C MET A 1 -7.31 18.11 -33.21
N THR A 2 -7.29 16.86 -33.65
CA THR A 2 -8.51 16.08 -33.99
C THR A 2 -9.04 15.36 -32.75
N ASP A 3 -10.35 15.11 -32.72
CA ASP A 3 -11.04 14.44 -31.60
C ASP A 3 -10.41 13.09 -31.22
N VAL A 4 -9.86 12.38 -32.21
CA VAL A 4 -9.17 11.10 -32.06
C VAL A 4 -7.92 11.19 -31.17
N ASP A 5 -7.18 12.31 -31.23
CA ASP A 5 -6.01 12.53 -30.36
C ASP A 5 -6.43 12.79 -28.91
N ARG A 6 -7.63 13.35 -28.70
CA ARG A 6 -8.19 13.64 -27.39
C ARG A 6 -8.66 12.36 -26.70
N GLU A 7 -9.37 11.50 -27.41
CA GLU A 7 -9.82 10.19 -26.90
C GLU A 7 -8.64 9.26 -26.56
N ARG A 8 -7.60 9.20 -27.42
CA ARG A 8 -6.40 8.40 -27.12
C ARG A 8 -5.70 8.86 -25.85
N ARG A 9 -5.50 10.17 -25.66
CA ARG A 9 -4.83 10.71 -24.47
C ARG A 9 -5.61 10.44 -23.17
N VAL A 10 -6.94 10.52 -23.21
CA VAL A 10 -7.79 10.22 -22.04
C VAL A 10 -7.70 8.74 -21.68
N SER A 11 -7.71 7.85 -22.66
CA SER A 11 -7.55 6.40 -22.46
C SER A 11 -6.17 6.04 -21.87
N THR A 12 -5.09 6.67 -22.34
CA THR A 12 -3.73 6.40 -21.83
C THR A 12 -3.55 6.92 -20.40
N THR A 13 -4.09 8.10 -20.10
CA THR A 13 -3.97 8.71 -18.77
C THR A 13 -4.71 7.88 -17.70
N GLY A 14 -5.93 7.45 -17.99
CA GLY A 14 -6.71 6.59 -17.07
C GLY A 14 -6.02 5.25 -16.79
N ARG A 15 -5.45 4.62 -17.83
CA ARG A 15 -4.70 3.34 -17.67
C ARG A 15 -3.42 3.51 -16.88
N ALA A 16 -2.70 4.62 -17.09
CA ALA A 16 -1.49 4.92 -16.32
C ALA A 16 -1.79 5.12 -14.82
N VAL A 17 -2.87 5.85 -14.49
CA VAL A 17 -3.30 6.07 -13.10
C VAL A 17 -3.67 4.75 -12.42
N VAL A 18 -4.46 3.90 -13.10
CA VAL A 18 -4.81 2.57 -12.58
C VAL A 18 -3.56 1.72 -12.38
N GLY A 19 -2.61 1.74 -13.31
CA GLY A 19 -1.35 1.01 -13.18
C GLY A 19 -0.51 1.47 -11.98
N VAL A 20 -0.39 2.78 -11.77
CA VAL A 20 0.34 3.35 -10.63
C VAL A 20 -0.35 3.01 -9.31
N GLN A 21 -1.67 3.20 -9.22
CA GLN A 21 -2.44 2.87 -8.01
C GLN A 21 -2.34 1.38 -7.67
N LEU A 22 -2.39 0.49 -8.68
CA LEU A 22 -2.25 -0.95 -8.49
C LEU A 22 -0.83 -1.33 -8.06
N GLY A 23 0.19 -0.77 -8.71
CA GLY A 23 1.60 -1.04 -8.36
C GLY A 23 1.91 -0.63 -6.92
N LEU A 24 1.46 0.57 -6.51
CA LEU A 24 1.64 1.05 -5.14
C LEU A 24 0.84 0.22 -4.14
N LEU A 25 -0.37 -0.21 -4.48
CA LEU A 25 -1.18 -1.09 -3.64
C LEU A 25 -0.49 -2.44 -3.41
N VAL A 26 0.03 -3.06 -4.47
CA VAL A 26 0.74 -4.33 -4.38
C VAL A 26 2.02 -4.17 -3.55
N ALA A 27 2.80 -3.12 -3.80
CA ALA A 27 4.00 -2.84 -3.02
C ALA A 27 3.69 -2.61 -1.53
N TYR A 28 2.61 -1.87 -1.26
CA TYR A 28 2.11 -1.64 0.10
C TYR A 28 1.75 -2.96 0.78
N LEU A 29 0.89 -3.78 0.16
CA LEU A 29 0.42 -5.05 0.74
C LEU A 29 1.57 -6.05 0.97
N ILE A 30 2.49 -6.17 0.02
CA ILE A 30 3.65 -7.05 0.15
C ILE A 30 4.56 -6.56 1.28
N GLY A 31 4.82 -5.24 1.36
CA GLY A 31 5.63 -4.67 2.44
C GLY A 31 5.00 -4.90 3.80
N SER A 32 3.74 -4.51 3.98
CA SER A 32 3.07 -4.55 5.29
C SER A 32 2.74 -5.98 5.74
N PHE A 33 2.04 -6.76 4.92
CA PHE A 33 1.57 -8.10 5.32
C PHE A 33 2.59 -9.19 5.06
N GLY A 34 3.44 -9.06 4.03
CA GLY A 34 4.48 -10.05 3.76
C GLY A 34 5.48 -10.16 4.90
N ILE A 35 5.91 -9.02 5.47
CA ILE A 35 6.79 -9.02 6.65
C ILE A 35 6.07 -9.53 7.88
N LEU A 36 4.82 -9.10 8.11
CA LEU A 36 4.05 -9.56 9.27
C LEU A 36 3.95 -11.09 9.29
N ILE A 37 3.66 -11.70 8.13
CA ILE A 37 3.61 -13.17 7.98
C ILE A 37 5.00 -13.77 8.21
N MET A 38 6.06 -13.17 7.69
CA MET A 38 7.42 -13.70 7.85
C MET A 38 7.91 -13.63 9.30
N ALA A 39 7.57 -12.55 10.03
CA ALA A 39 7.84 -12.39 11.45
C ALA A 39 7.03 -13.41 12.28
N ALA A 40 5.75 -13.59 11.98
CA ALA A 40 4.88 -14.58 12.63
C ALA A 40 5.38 -16.03 12.42
N VAL A 41 5.82 -16.37 11.20
CA VAL A 41 6.42 -17.68 10.91
C VAL A 41 7.73 -17.88 11.68
N ARG A 42 8.56 -16.84 11.80
CA ARG A 42 9.81 -16.92 12.57
C ARG A 42 9.56 -17.06 14.08
N ALA A 43 8.55 -16.37 14.60
CA ALA A 43 8.14 -16.45 15.99
C ALA A 43 7.33 -17.72 16.31
N ASP A 44 7.03 -18.56 15.31
CA ASP A 44 6.12 -19.71 15.38
C ASP A 44 4.73 -19.34 15.97
N ASP A 45 4.33 -18.07 15.82
CA ASP A 45 3.07 -17.51 16.31
C ASP A 45 2.29 -16.88 15.15
N LEU A 46 1.63 -17.73 14.37
CA LEU A 46 0.71 -17.28 13.30
C LEU A 46 -0.48 -16.47 13.84
N GLY A 47 -0.78 -16.56 15.14
CA GLY A 47 -1.80 -15.75 15.80
C GLY A 47 -1.44 -14.28 15.88
N ALA A 48 -0.14 -13.95 15.88
CA ALA A 48 0.35 -12.57 15.89
C ALA A 48 0.03 -11.80 14.59
N VAL A 49 -0.42 -12.47 13.52
CA VAL A 49 -0.98 -11.80 12.34
C VAL A 49 -2.28 -11.07 12.66
N LEU A 50 -3.05 -11.53 13.65
CA LEU A 50 -4.32 -10.90 14.06
C LEU A 50 -4.13 -9.92 15.22
N ASP A 51 -2.99 -9.99 15.90
CA ASP A 51 -2.66 -9.18 17.08
C ASP A 51 -1.16 -8.84 17.09
N PRO A 52 -0.71 -7.92 16.21
CA PRO A 52 0.69 -7.58 16.06
C PRO A 52 1.16 -6.73 17.25
N GLY A 53 2.25 -7.16 17.90
CA GLY A 53 2.86 -6.43 19.00
C GLY A 53 4.28 -6.90 19.30
N LEU A 54 5.09 -5.99 19.83
CA LEU A 54 6.49 -6.25 20.23
C LEU A 54 6.62 -7.42 21.20
N GLU A 55 5.65 -7.56 22.11
CA GLU A 55 5.62 -8.62 23.11
C GLU A 55 5.52 -10.03 22.49
N ARG A 56 5.04 -10.14 21.24
CA ARG A 56 4.81 -11.41 20.53
C ARG A 56 5.75 -11.64 19.35
N LEU A 57 6.06 -10.59 18.61
CA LEU A 57 6.85 -10.66 17.36
C LEU A 57 8.31 -10.24 17.53
N ASP A 58 8.72 -9.85 18.75
CA ASP A 58 10.01 -9.22 19.06
C ASP A 58 10.20 -7.89 18.29
N ASP A 59 11.31 -7.18 18.53
CA ASP A 59 11.65 -5.97 17.75
C ASP A 59 11.75 -6.39 16.26
N PRO A 60 11.03 -5.74 15.34
CA PRO A 60 11.15 -6.04 13.90
C PRO A 60 12.62 -5.99 13.43
N LYS A 61 13.48 -5.20 14.11
CA LYS A 61 14.93 -5.16 13.88
C LYS A 61 15.68 -6.38 14.42
N ALA A 62 15.25 -6.98 15.53
CA ALA A 62 15.90 -8.16 16.13
C ALA A 62 15.83 -9.38 15.21
N SER A 63 14.83 -9.41 14.32
CA SER A 63 14.77 -10.41 13.27
C SER A 63 15.82 -10.21 12.16
N MET A 64 16.70 -9.21 12.21
CA MET A 64 17.61 -8.90 11.09
C MET A 64 19.03 -8.57 11.55
N ALA A 65 20.02 -9.20 10.91
CA ALA A 65 21.43 -8.88 11.12
C ALA A 65 21.76 -7.51 10.49
N ILE A 66 21.71 -6.45 11.30
CA ILE A 66 22.10 -5.09 10.90
C ILE A 66 23.62 -4.97 11.05
N GLY A 67 24.33 -4.77 9.94
CA GLY A 67 25.79 -4.61 9.89
C GLY A 67 26.27 -3.87 8.63
N PRO A 68 27.57 -3.54 8.49
CA PRO A 68 28.10 -2.78 7.35
C PRO A 68 27.83 -3.43 5.98
N ASP A 69 27.70 -4.76 5.94
CA ASP A 69 27.38 -5.54 4.73
C ASP A 69 25.87 -5.50 4.38
N SER A 70 25.05 -4.86 5.21
CA SER A 70 23.58 -4.91 5.10
C SER A 70 22.98 -4.02 4.01
N LEU A 71 23.75 -3.12 3.38
CA LEU A 71 23.30 -2.33 2.22
C LEU A 71 22.99 -3.21 0.99
N TRP A 72 23.62 -4.38 0.89
CA TRP A 72 23.33 -5.40 -0.12
C TRP A 72 22.32 -6.44 0.36
N ASN A 73 21.88 -6.38 1.62
CA ASN A 73 20.91 -7.31 2.17
C ASN A 73 19.49 -6.83 1.79
N PRO A 74 18.75 -7.60 0.96
CA PRO A 74 17.40 -7.23 0.55
C PRO A 74 16.45 -7.03 1.75
N LEU A 75 16.74 -7.65 2.90
CA LEU A 75 15.97 -7.49 4.13
C LEU A 75 16.01 -6.08 4.71
N VAL A 76 17.13 -5.35 4.57
CA VAL A 76 17.22 -3.95 5.03
C VAL A 76 16.39 -3.01 4.15
N TRP A 77 16.39 -3.24 2.84
CA TRP A 77 15.53 -2.50 1.92
C TRP A 77 14.05 -2.73 2.21
N ILE A 78 13.70 -3.95 2.60
CA ILE A 78 12.35 -4.32 3.01
C ILE A 78 11.93 -3.58 4.29
N VAL A 79 12.81 -3.44 5.30
CA VAL A 79 12.54 -2.63 6.51
C VAL A 79 12.43 -1.13 6.20
N GLY A 80 13.36 -0.61 5.38
CA GLY A 80 13.29 0.78 4.92
C GLY A 80 12.00 1.08 4.18
N ALA A 81 11.58 0.17 3.30
CA ALA A 81 10.28 0.25 2.64
C ALA A 81 9.12 0.17 3.64
N CYS A 82 9.22 -0.64 4.68
CA CYS A 82 8.17 -0.75 5.69
C CYS A 82 8.00 0.48 6.57
N ARG A 83 9.10 1.06 7.08
CA ARG A 83 9.04 2.35 7.77
C ARG A 83 8.51 3.45 6.86
N LEU A 84 8.96 3.45 5.60
CA LEU A 84 8.46 4.39 4.60
C LEU A 84 6.96 4.20 4.36
N ILE A 85 6.48 2.96 4.28
CA ILE A 85 5.07 2.61 4.14
C ILE A 85 4.25 3.04 5.37
N ALA A 86 4.75 2.80 6.58
CA ALA A 86 4.11 3.21 7.84
C ALA A 86 3.99 4.74 7.94
N TRP A 87 5.02 5.47 7.49
CA TRP A 87 4.96 6.93 7.37
C TRP A 87 4.01 7.40 6.26
N LEU A 88 3.98 6.67 5.15
CA LEU A 88 3.27 7.10 3.96
C LEU A 88 1.82 6.64 3.89
N ILE A 89 1.32 5.72 4.73
CA ILE A 89 -0.04 5.19 4.58
C ILE A 89 -1.11 6.30 4.55
N TYR A 90 -1.03 7.26 5.47
CA TYR A 90 -1.97 8.38 5.50
C TYR A 90 -1.81 9.31 4.30
N PRO A 91 -0.64 9.91 4.02
CA PRO A 91 -0.51 10.83 2.88
C PRO A 91 -0.71 10.13 1.54
N LEU A 92 -0.25 8.88 1.38
CA LEU A 92 -0.42 8.09 0.16
C LEU A 92 -1.88 7.67 -0.03
N GLY A 93 -2.55 7.17 1.01
CA GLY A 93 -3.97 6.82 0.95
C GLY A 93 -4.84 8.02 0.60
N ILE A 94 -4.59 9.18 1.21
CA ILE A 94 -5.30 10.43 0.90
C ILE A 94 -5.03 10.85 -0.55
N ALA A 95 -3.77 10.86 -0.99
CA ALA A 95 -3.42 11.20 -2.37
C ALA A 95 -4.12 10.27 -3.36
N MET A 96 -4.11 8.96 -3.13
CA MET A 96 -4.73 7.98 -4.01
C MET A 96 -6.25 8.12 -4.05
N LEU A 97 -6.90 8.46 -2.93
CA LEU A 97 -8.33 8.78 -2.91
C LEU A 97 -8.65 10.04 -3.71
N LEU A 98 -7.86 11.12 -3.54
CA LEU A 98 -8.03 12.35 -4.30
C LEU A 98 -7.82 12.11 -5.80
N PHE A 99 -6.80 11.34 -6.17
CA PHE A 99 -6.56 10.93 -7.56
C PHE A 99 -7.70 10.07 -8.11
N GLY A 100 -8.17 9.09 -7.34
CA GLY A 100 -9.32 8.26 -7.69
C GLY A 100 -10.56 9.09 -7.96
N LEU A 101 -10.89 10.03 -7.07
CA LEU A 101 -12.06 10.91 -7.20
C LEU A 101 -11.91 11.88 -8.39
N ALA A 102 -10.74 12.50 -8.55
CA ALA A 102 -10.45 13.44 -9.63
C ALA A 102 -10.50 12.76 -11.02
N THR A 103 -10.18 11.48 -11.11
CA THR A 103 -10.22 10.70 -12.36
C THR A 103 -11.56 9.99 -12.59
N LEU A 104 -12.34 9.76 -11.54
CA LEU A 104 -13.69 9.19 -11.64
C LEU A 104 -14.65 10.14 -12.38
N VAL A 105 -14.59 11.44 -12.09
CA VAL A 105 -15.49 12.44 -12.72
C VAL A 105 -15.35 12.48 -14.25
N PRO A 106 -14.13 12.54 -14.82
CA PRO A 106 -13.92 12.39 -16.26
C PRO A 106 -14.35 11.03 -16.83
N ALA A 107 -14.07 9.92 -16.12
CA ALA A 107 -14.37 8.56 -16.59
C ALA A 107 -15.89 8.29 -16.66
N VAL A 108 -16.66 8.83 -15.72
CA VAL A 108 -18.12 8.78 -15.73
C VAL A 108 -18.67 9.58 -16.91
N ARG A 109 -18.10 10.76 -17.19
CA ARG A 109 -18.51 11.61 -18.31
C ARG A 109 -18.20 10.99 -19.68
N SER A 110 -17.12 10.21 -19.80
CA SER A 110 -16.77 9.52 -21.05
C SER A 110 -17.55 8.23 -21.30
N GLY A 111 -18.39 7.79 -20.34
CA GLY A 111 -19.20 6.58 -20.48
C GLY A 111 -18.42 5.26 -20.41
N ASP A 112 -17.12 5.30 -20.08
CA ASP A 112 -16.30 4.10 -19.94
C ASP A 112 -16.59 3.42 -18.59
N ARG A 113 -17.60 2.55 -18.59
CA ARG A 113 -18.01 1.77 -17.42
C ARG A 113 -16.88 0.92 -16.84
N ARG A 114 -15.99 0.37 -17.67
CA ARG A 114 -14.94 -0.54 -17.19
C ARG A 114 -13.87 0.23 -16.43
N SER A 115 -13.44 1.37 -16.95
CA SER A 115 -12.50 2.24 -16.24
C SER A 115 -13.13 2.84 -14.98
N THR A 116 -14.41 3.20 -15.03
CA THR A 116 -15.14 3.76 -13.88
C THR A 116 -15.24 2.75 -12.73
N VAL A 117 -15.65 1.51 -13.02
CA VAL A 117 -15.74 0.44 -12.00
C VAL A 117 -14.37 0.11 -11.43
N GLY A 118 -13.33 0.04 -12.27
CA GLY A 118 -11.96 -0.18 -11.82
C GLY A 118 -11.46 0.91 -10.86
N LEU A 119 -11.64 2.19 -11.21
CA LEU A 119 -11.28 3.33 -10.36
C LEU A 119 -12.08 3.37 -9.05
N ALA A 120 -13.37 3.06 -9.11
CA ALA A 120 -14.22 2.99 -7.92
C ALA A 120 -13.77 1.88 -6.96
N LEU A 121 -13.49 0.68 -7.48
CA LEU A 121 -12.96 -0.44 -6.68
C LEU A 121 -11.60 -0.09 -6.05
N LEU A 122 -10.68 0.48 -6.83
CA LEU A 122 -9.36 0.84 -6.34
C LEU A 122 -9.43 1.93 -5.27
N SER A 123 -10.30 2.91 -5.46
CA SER A 123 -10.57 3.96 -4.46
C SER A 123 -11.19 3.36 -3.19
N ALA A 124 -12.13 2.42 -3.32
CA ALA A 124 -12.72 1.74 -2.18
C ALA A 124 -11.70 0.89 -1.40
N ILE A 125 -10.75 0.25 -2.09
CA ILE A 125 -9.63 -0.47 -1.45
C ILE A 125 -8.75 0.50 -0.66
N TRP A 126 -8.36 1.64 -1.25
CA TRP A 126 -7.57 2.65 -0.54
C TRP A 126 -8.30 3.24 0.66
N LEU A 127 -9.62 3.46 0.55
CA LEU A 127 -10.46 3.86 1.67
C LEU A 127 -10.47 2.79 2.78
N GLY A 128 -10.64 1.53 2.40
CA GLY A 128 -10.61 0.40 3.33
C GLY A 128 -9.28 0.27 4.06
N LEU A 129 -8.16 0.48 3.36
CA LEU A 129 -6.81 0.50 3.96
C LEU A 129 -6.63 1.66 4.94
N LEU A 130 -7.12 2.85 4.61
CA LEU A 130 -7.10 4.00 5.52
C LEU A 130 -7.94 3.74 6.77
N LEU A 131 -9.14 3.18 6.60
CA LEU A 131 -10.00 2.80 7.72
C LEU A 131 -9.35 1.73 8.58
N LEU A 132 -8.74 0.72 7.96
CA LEU A 132 -7.98 -0.32 8.67
C LEU A 132 -6.80 0.27 9.43
N ALA A 133 -6.03 1.17 8.82
CA ALA A 133 -4.92 1.88 9.48
C ALA A 133 -5.39 2.72 10.68
N ALA A 134 -6.61 3.24 10.62
CA ALA A 134 -7.24 4.00 11.71
C ALA A 134 -7.81 3.11 12.83
N THR A 135 -7.94 1.80 12.62
CA THR A 135 -8.34 0.87 13.69
C THR A 135 -7.23 0.69 14.73
N SER A 136 -7.57 0.17 15.91
CA SER A 136 -6.60 -0.23 16.93
C SER A 136 -5.57 -1.23 16.40
N TYR A 137 -6.01 -2.17 15.55
CA TYR A 137 -5.13 -3.11 14.86
C TYR A 137 -4.13 -2.39 13.93
N GLY A 138 -4.63 -1.46 13.10
CA GLY A 138 -3.78 -0.68 12.20
C GLY A 138 -2.77 0.18 12.93
N GLN A 139 -3.17 0.77 14.06
CA GLN A 139 -2.29 1.54 14.93
C GLN A 139 -1.20 0.64 15.54
N ALA A 140 -1.56 -0.52 16.08
CA ALA A 140 -0.61 -1.49 16.64
C ALA A 140 0.39 -2.00 15.59
N LEU A 141 -0.07 -2.31 14.38
CA LEU A 141 0.79 -2.69 13.27
C LEU A 141 1.72 -1.54 12.85
N THR A 142 1.20 -0.31 12.75
CA THR A 142 1.99 0.85 12.34
C THR A 142 3.02 1.21 13.42
N SER A 143 2.65 1.15 14.70
CA SER A 143 3.59 1.37 15.81
C SER A 143 4.68 0.31 15.83
N TRP A 144 4.31 -0.97 15.65
CA TRP A 144 5.30 -2.06 15.58
C TRP A 144 6.24 -1.88 14.38
N LEU A 145 5.74 -1.50 13.20
CA LEU A 145 6.59 -1.23 12.03
C LEU A 145 7.50 0.01 12.19
N LEU A 146 7.11 0.96 13.03
CA LEU A 146 7.86 2.19 13.26
C LEU A 146 8.95 2.05 14.31
N ASP A 147 8.76 1.15 15.29
CA ASP A 147 9.71 0.93 16.38
C ASP A 147 11.06 0.41 15.86
#